data_AF-A0A7X4E102-F1
#
_entry.id   AF-A0A7X4E102-F1
#
_cell.length_a   1.000
_cell.length_b   1.000
_cell.length_c   1.000
_cell.angle_alpha   90.00
_cell.angle_beta   90.00
_cell.angle_gamma   90.00
#
_symmetry.space_group_name_H-M   'P 1'
#
loop_
_entity.id
_entity.type
_entity.pdbx_description
1 polymer ?
#
loop_
_entity_poly.entity_id
_entity_poly.type
_entity_poly.pdbx_seq_one_letter_code
_entity_poly.pdbx_strand_id
1 'polypeptide(L)' 'PGTLIAVELFAYTANPEWGGAKVRIPLEDDAVVTERGVEWLYPAAQRILVVK' A
#
# COMPACT_ATOMS: atom_id res chain seq x y z
N PRO A 1 -1.20 22.46 2.99
CA PRO A 1 -0.88 21.93 4.33
C PRO A 1 -2.16 21.53 5.07
N GLY A 2 -2.13 20.44 5.85
CA GLY A 2 -3.28 19.89 6.59
C GLY A 2 -4.13 18.86 5.83
N THR A 3 -3.80 18.57 4.57
CA THR A 3 -4.50 17.55 3.76
C THR A 3 -4.04 16.15 4.17
N LEU A 4 -4.99 15.25 4.45
CA LEU A 4 -4.73 13.82 4.56
C LEU A 4 -4.76 13.18 3.17
N ILE A 5 -3.79 12.30 2.91
CA ILE A 5 -3.69 11.54 1.67
C ILE A 5 -3.47 10.07 1.98
N ALA A 6 -4.08 9.20 1.17
CA ALA A 6 -3.77 7.78 1.11
C ALA A 6 -2.82 7.54 -0.08
N VAL A 7 -1.73 6.81 0.16
CA VAL A 7 -0.78 6.39 -0.88
C VAL A 7 -0.98 4.91 -1.14
N GLU A 8 -1.57 4.57 -2.29
CA GLU A 8 -1.97 3.21 -2.62
C GLU A 8 -1.13 2.62 -3.77
N LEU A 9 -0.61 1.41 -3.56
CA LEU A 9 0.00 0.57 -4.60
C LEU A 9 -0.76 -0.74 -4.72
N PHE A 10 -1.22 -1.05 -5.93
CA PHE A 10 -1.81 -2.36 -6.25
C PHE A 10 -0.84 -3.17 -7.11
N ALA A 11 -0.23 -4.18 -6.50
CA ALA A 11 0.50 -5.21 -7.23
C ALA A 11 -0.43 -6.37 -7.60
N TYR A 12 -0.12 -7.05 -8.70
CA TYR A 12 -0.89 -8.19 -9.18
C TYR A 12 0.04 -9.32 -9.61
N THR A 13 -0.36 -10.54 -9.31
CA THR A 13 0.27 -11.76 -9.85
C THR A 13 -0.82 -12.73 -10.29
N ALA A 14 -0.53 -13.60 -11.26
CA ALA A 14 -1.46 -14.66 -11.64
C ALA A 14 -1.40 -15.80 -10.61
N ASN A 15 -2.56 -16.36 -10.24
CA ASN A 15 -2.63 -17.59 -9.46
C ASN A 15 -2.98 -18.78 -10.37
N PRO A 16 -2.03 -19.73 -10.59
CA PRO A 16 -2.29 -20.92 -11.40
C PRO A 16 -3.44 -21.79 -10.89
N GLU A 17 -3.67 -21.84 -9.57
CA GLU A 17 -4.75 -22.63 -8.96
C GLU A 17 -6.13 -22.01 -9.23
N TRP A 18 -6.18 -20.74 -9.62
CA TRP A 18 -7.40 -20.02 -9.97
C TRP A 18 -7.55 -19.87 -11.48
N GLY A 19 -6.97 -20.77 -12.28
CA GLY A 19 -7.02 -20.72 -13.74
C GLY A 19 -6.33 -19.48 -14.32
N GLY A 20 -5.30 -18.97 -13.63
CA GLY A 20 -4.57 -17.77 -14.04
C GLY A 20 -5.23 -16.44 -13.65
N ALA A 21 -6.28 -16.47 -12.83
CA ALA A 21 -6.90 -15.25 -12.30
C ALA A 21 -5.91 -14.42 -11.46
N LYS A 22 -6.12 -13.10 -11.43
CA LYS A 22 -5.23 -12.18 -10.73
C LYS A 22 -5.45 -12.23 -9.22
N VAL A 23 -4.38 -12.45 -8.46
CA VAL A 23 -4.29 -12.10 -7.04
C VAL A 23 -3.87 -10.65 -6.95
N ARG A 24 -4.68 -9.83 -6.26
CA ARG A 24 -4.37 -8.43 -5.94
C ARG A 24 -3.67 -8.35 -4.59
N ILE A 25 -2.57 -7.62 -4.53
CA ILE A 25 -1.82 -7.31 -3.31
C ILE A 25 -1.89 -5.80 -3.12
N PRO A 26 -2.87 -5.29 -2.34
CA PRO A 26 -2.98 -3.87 -2.03
C PRO A 26 -2.01 -3.49 -0.91
N LEU A 27 -1.32 -2.38 -1.10
CA LEU A 27 -0.52 -1.69 -0.10
C LEU A 27 -1.04 -0.27 0.02
N GLU A 28 -1.24 0.19 1.24
CA GLU A 28 -1.76 1.50 1.54
C GLU A 28 -1.05 2.05 2.77
N ASP A 29 -0.55 3.27 2.66
CA ASP A 29 -0.03 4.04 3.79
C ASP A 29 -0.61 5.46 3.77
N ASP A 30 -0.94 5.97 4.96
CA ASP A 30 -1.50 7.31 5.10
C ASP A 30 -0.43 8.35 5.45
N ALA A 31 -0.59 9.55 4.88
CA ALA A 31 0.26 10.68 5.16
C ALA A 31 -0.53 11.99 5.30
N VAL A 32 0.12 12.99 5.89
CA VAL A 32 -0.36 14.37 5.92
C VAL A 32 0.60 15.28 5.15
N VAL A 33 0.04 16.20 4.37
CA VAL A 33 0.82 17.26 3.70
C VAL A 33 1.05 18.39 4.70
N THR A 34 2.29 18.66 5.08
CA THR A 34 2.68 19.77 5.97
C THR A 34 3.51 20.80 5.21
N GLU A 35 3.98 21.84 5.91
CA GLU A 35 4.91 22.80 5.33
C GLU A 35 6.30 22.20 5.04
N ARG A 36 6.65 21.06 5.67
CA ARG A 36 7.92 20.34 5.45
C ARG A 36 7.86 19.33 4.31
N GLY A 37 6.67 19.08 3.76
CA GLY A 37 6.44 18.06 2.72
C GLY A 37 5.40 17.03 3.16
N VAL A 38 5.54 15.80 2.66
CA VAL A 38 4.67 14.68 3.03
C VAL A 38 5.27 13.97 4.25
N GLU A 39 4.47 13.82 5.31
CA GLU A 39 4.87 13.14 6.53
C GLU A 39 3.91 11.98 6.82
N TRP A 40 4.46 10.78 7.02
CA TRP A 40 3.67 9.58 7.31
C TRP A 40 2.98 9.69 8.67
N LEU A 41 1.71 9.27 8.74
CA LEU A 41 0.95 9.26 10.00
C LEU A 41 1.46 8.19 10.98
N TYR A 42 2.10 7.16 10.45
CA TYR A 42 2.73 6.05 11.15
C TYR A 42 3.91 5.54 10.31
N PRO A 43 4.82 4.70 10.84
CA PRO A 43 5.91 4.17 10.03
C PRO A 43 5.40 3.40 8.80
N ALA A 44 5.81 3.83 7.60
CA ALA A 44 5.41 3.20 6.34
C ALA A 44 5.80 1.71 6.30
N ALA A 45 4.95 0.89 5.68
CA ALA A 45 5.14 -0.56 5.61
C ALA A 45 6.45 -0.91 4.88
N GLN A 46 7.39 -1.56 5.58
CA GLN A 46 8.69 -1.95 5.00
C GLN A 46 8.70 -3.34 4.37
N ARG A 47 7.68 -4.17 4.62
CA ARG A 47 7.57 -5.54 4.11
C ARG A 47 6.15 -6.06 4.12
N ILE A 48 5.86 -6.97 3.20
CA ILE A 48 4.63 -7.77 3.20
C ILE A 48 4.93 -9.12 3.85
N LEU A 49 4.09 -9.54 4.79
CA LEU A 49 4.16 -10.86 5.38
C LEU A 49 3.21 -11.81 4.66
N VAL A 50 3.71 -12.99 4.31
CA VAL A 50 2.87 -14.11 3.87
C VAL A 50 2.58 -14.95 5.10
N VAL A 51 1.32 -15.02 5.51
CA VAL A 51 0.88 -15.85 6.64
C VAL A 51 0.29 -17.14 6.09
N LYS A 52 0.65 -18.27 6.71
CA LYS A 52 0.20 -19.62 6.36
C LYS A 52 -0.69 -20.17 7.46
#